data_AF-A0A540W909-F1
#
_entry.id   AF-A0A540W909-F1
#
_cell.length_a   1.000
_cell.length_b   1.000
_cell.length_c   1.000
_cell.angle_alpha   90.00
_cell.angle_beta   90.00
_cell.angle_gamma   90.00
#
_symmetry.space_group_name_H-M   'P 1'
#
loop_
_entity.id
_entity.type
_entity.pdbx_description
1 polymer ?
#
loop_
_entity_poly.entity_id
_entity_poly.type
_entity_poly.pdbx_seq_one_letter_code
_entity_poly.pdbx_strand_id
1 'polypeptide(L)'
;MTSYTATAPATRTRSAAVRIAGIAYLVAWVTGLSVWPTNPSVAATGPEVLAGLAGHTAVAITQYVATQGIAGLALAAVVAGRLRRPARFTGYAAVAVSLVQCALGVHLAAYLAPAHQVAAAQSAFALLNRLDGVKMLLLAATALLASWPAVRSRSAGWIDWTGLAMAAAITVSGVGYLLLSTALAPAAYVSGVLLLLWVTATAVTSRRA
;
A
#
# COMPACT_ATOMS: atom_id res chain seq x y z
N MET A 1 -1.77 -38.28 38.61
CA MET A 1 -0.97 -37.06 38.30
C MET A 1 -1.24 -36.68 36.86
N THR A 2 -2.05 -35.66 36.63
CA THR A 2 -2.43 -35.15 35.31
C THR A 2 -1.61 -33.90 35.00
N SER A 3 -0.65 -34.03 34.08
CA SER A 3 0.17 -32.92 33.62
C SER A 3 -0.64 -32.03 32.66
N TYR A 4 -0.95 -30.82 33.10
CA TYR A 4 -1.61 -29.78 32.30
C TYR A 4 -0.54 -29.01 31.51
N THR A 5 -0.27 -29.42 30.27
CA THR A 5 0.72 -28.73 29.42
C THR A 5 0.08 -27.45 28.84
N ALA A 6 0.33 -26.32 29.48
CA ALA A 6 -0.10 -25.00 29.04
C ALA A 6 0.76 -24.49 27.86
N THR A 7 0.43 -24.87 26.62
CA THR A 7 1.06 -24.37 25.38
C THR A 7 0.17 -23.36 24.65
N ALA A 8 -0.20 -22.24 25.31
CA ALA A 8 -1.13 -21.25 24.72
C ALA A 8 -0.75 -19.74 24.71
N PRO A 9 0.51 -19.27 24.92
CA PRO A 9 0.82 -17.84 24.82
C PRO A 9 1.22 -17.35 23.40
N ALA A 10 2.06 -18.10 22.67
CA ALA A 10 2.72 -17.59 21.45
C ALA A 10 1.79 -17.38 20.23
N THR A 11 0.71 -18.15 20.12
CA THR A 11 -0.24 -18.03 19.00
C THR A 11 -1.17 -16.81 19.17
N ARG A 12 -1.53 -16.47 20.42
CA ARG A 12 -2.37 -15.30 20.73
C ARG A 12 -1.63 -13.99 20.52
N THR A 13 -0.37 -13.90 20.94
CA THR A 13 0.47 -12.70 20.77
C THR A 13 0.73 -12.40 19.29
N ARG A 14 1.02 -13.43 18.48
CA ARG A 14 1.19 -13.28 17.03
C ARG A 14 -0.10 -12.81 16.33
N SER A 15 -1.26 -13.31 16.76
CA SER A 15 -2.55 -12.86 16.23
C SER A 15 -2.81 -11.39 16.58
N ALA A 16 -2.55 -10.97 17.83
CA ALA A 16 -2.70 -9.59 18.25
C ALA A 16 -1.78 -8.64 17.47
N ALA A 17 -0.50 -9.00 17.29
CA ALA A 17 0.45 -8.20 16.51
C ALA A 17 -0.01 -7.95 15.07
N VAL A 18 -0.56 -8.97 14.41
CA VAL A 18 -1.11 -8.83 13.05
C VAL A 18 -2.33 -7.91 13.01
N ARG A 19 -3.21 -7.98 14.03
CA ARG A 19 -4.38 -7.07 14.12
C ARG A 19 -3.93 -5.62 14.30
N ILE A 20 -2.98 -5.39 15.20
CA ILE A 20 -2.37 -4.06 15.42
C ILE A 20 -1.76 -3.55 14.12
N ALA A 21 -1.01 -4.39 13.38
CA ALA A 21 -0.45 -4.00 12.09
C ALA A 21 -1.53 -3.60 11.07
N GLY A 22 -2.63 -4.34 10.98
CA GLY A 22 -3.74 -3.96 10.09
C GLY A 22 -4.41 -2.62 10.44
N ILE A 23 -4.46 -2.27 11.73
CA ILE A 23 -4.97 -0.98 12.20
C ILE A 23 -3.94 0.12 11.93
N ALA A 24 -2.66 -0.14 12.21
CA ALA A 24 -1.57 0.79 11.95
C ALA A 24 -1.46 1.13 10.45
N TYR A 25 -1.66 0.14 9.58
CA TYR A 25 -1.75 0.35 8.13
C TYR A 25 -2.82 1.37 7.75
N LEU A 26 -4.03 1.20 8.28
CA LEU A 26 -5.15 2.10 8.05
C LEU A 26 -4.86 3.52 8.57
N VAL A 27 -4.42 3.63 9.81
CA VAL A 27 -4.12 4.92 10.45
C VAL A 27 -3.03 5.68 9.69
N ALA A 28 -1.97 4.98 9.29
CA ALA A 28 -0.88 5.58 8.53
C ALA A 28 -1.35 6.15 7.18
N TRP A 29 -2.21 5.42 6.45
CA TRP A 29 -2.81 5.92 5.21
C TRP A 29 -3.75 7.10 5.43
N VAL A 30 -4.66 7.02 6.40
CA VAL A 30 -5.57 8.12 6.72
C VAL A 30 -4.79 9.38 7.10
N THR A 31 -3.73 9.22 7.90
CA THR A 31 -2.84 10.32 8.29
C THR A 31 -2.18 10.95 7.06
N GLY A 32 -1.58 10.12 6.20
CA GLY A 32 -0.92 10.60 4.98
C GLY A 32 -1.88 11.30 4.00
N LEU A 33 -3.10 10.80 3.85
CA LEU A 33 -4.13 11.41 2.99
C LEU A 33 -4.67 12.72 3.57
N SER A 34 -4.67 12.88 4.89
CA SER A 34 -5.23 14.07 5.55
C SER A 34 -4.31 15.29 5.53
N VAL A 35 -3.00 15.07 5.36
CA VAL A 35 -2.01 16.16 5.46
C VAL A 35 -1.70 16.84 4.14
N TRP A 36 -1.94 16.19 2.99
CA TRP A 36 -1.48 16.71 1.69
C TRP A 36 -2.56 17.52 0.95
N PRO A 37 -2.34 18.81 0.64
CA PRO A 37 -3.39 19.69 0.16
C PRO A 37 -3.82 19.41 -1.29
N THR A 38 -2.90 19.02 -2.19
CA THR A 38 -3.21 18.69 -3.59
C THR A 38 -2.11 17.83 -4.22
N ASN A 39 -2.46 16.67 -4.79
CA ASN A 39 -1.49 15.89 -5.57
C ASN A 39 -1.34 16.47 -6.98
N PRO A 40 -0.10 16.74 -7.45
CA PRO A 40 0.13 17.01 -8.86
C PRO A 40 -0.42 15.87 -9.73
N SER A 41 -0.80 16.19 -10.96
CA SER A 41 -1.15 15.19 -11.96
C SER A 41 -0.06 14.11 -12.07
N VAL A 42 -0.42 12.86 -12.33
CA VAL A 42 0.57 11.77 -12.55
C VAL A 42 1.52 12.07 -13.72
N ALA A 43 1.12 12.96 -14.62
CA ALA A 43 1.91 13.43 -15.75
C ALA A 43 2.50 14.84 -15.54
N ALA A 44 2.57 15.32 -14.30
CA ALA A 44 3.06 16.66 -13.99
C ALA A 44 4.51 16.88 -14.45
N THR A 45 4.76 18.09 -14.94
CA THR A 45 6.08 18.59 -15.34
C THR A 45 6.92 18.93 -14.11
N GLY A 46 8.25 19.05 -14.29
CA GLY A 46 9.15 19.46 -13.21
C GLY A 46 8.73 20.74 -12.48
N PRO A 47 8.41 21.84 -13.17
CA PRO A 47 7.94 23.07 -12.54
C PRO A 47 6.65 22.88 -11.72
N GLU A 48 5.69 22.10 -12.23
CA GLU A 48 4.45 21.79 -11.50
C GLU A 48 4.72 20.97 -10.23
N VAL A 49 5.63 19.99 -10.30
CA VAL A 49 6.06 19.20 -9.13
C VAL A 49 6.72 20.10 -8.08
N LEU A 50 7.64 20.98 -8.50
CA LEU A 50 8.30 21.92 -7.59
C LEU A 50 7.32 22.92 -6.97
N ALA A 51 6.39 23.45 -7.77
CA ALA A 51 5.36 24.37 -7.30
C ALA A 51 4.43 23.69 -6.26
N GLY A 52 4.07 22.42 -6.49
CA GLY A 52 3.27 21.65 -5.53
C GLY A 52 4.01 21.33 -4.22
N LEU A 53 5.34 21.24 -4.24
CA LEU A 53 6.18 21.00 -3.06
C LEU A 53 6.60 22.29 -2.34
N ALA A 54 6.52 23.44 -3.01
CA ALA A 54 6.96 24.72 -2.46
C ALA A 54 6.20 25.06 -1.17
N GLY A 55 6.95 25.29 -0.08
CA GLY A 55 6.38 25.56 1.25
C GLY A 55 5.80 24.35 1.97
N HIS A 56 5.82 23.14 1.37
CA HIS A 56 5.16 21.95 1.90
C HIS A 56 6.13 20.77 2.16
N THR A 57 7.45 21.00 2.22
CA THR A 57 8.47 19.95 2.37
C THR A 57 8.20 18.99 3.53
N ALA A 58 7.98 19.52 4.75
CA ALA A 58 7.75 18.69 5.93
C ALA A 58 6.47 17.84 5.81
N VAL A 59 5.43 18.41 5.21
CA VAL A 59 4.16 17.74 4.94
C VAL A 59 4.38 16.59 3.94
N ALA A 60 5.17 16.81 2.89
CA ALA A 60 5.45 15.82 1.85
C ALA A 60 6.23 14.63 2.42
N ILE A 61 7.26 14.93 3.21
CA ILE A 61 8.07 13.91 3.91
C ILE A 61 7.17 13.09 4.82
N THR A 62 6.30 13.74 5.60
CA THR A 62 5.38 13.06 6.52
C THR A 62 4.42 12.13 5.76
N GLN A 63 3.86 12.60 4.65
CA GLN A 63 3.00 11.78 3.80
C GLN A 63 3.73 10.54 3.25
N TYR A 64 4.94 10.69 2.69
CA TYR A 64 5.70 9.55 2.18
C TYR A 64 6.08 8.56 3.29
N VAL A 65 6.55 9.06 4.43
CA VAL A 65 6.89 8.20 5.59
C VAL A 65 5.68 7.45 6.09
N ALA A 66 4.51 8.11 6.20
CA ALA A 66 3.28 7.46 6.63
C ALA A 66 2.78 6.43 5.62
N THR A 67 2.55 6.83 4.37
CA THR A 67 1.88 6.01 3.34
C THR A 67 2.77 4.94 2.72
N GLN A 68 4.08 5.14 2.69
CA GLN A 68 5.02 4.22 2.05
C GLN A 68 5.92 3.50 3.06
N GLY A 69 6.39 4.20 4.09
CA GLY A 69 7.22 3.61 5.15
C GLY A 69 6.40 2.80 6.15
N ILE A 70 5.64 3.48 7.00
CA ILE A 70 4.89 2.88 8.10
C ILE A 70 3.84 1.91 7.57
N ALA A 71 3.03 2.32 6.60
CA ALA A 71 2.04 1.44 5.99
C ALA A 71 2.72 0.25 5.27
N GLY A 72 3.86 0.43 4.59
CA GLY A 72 4.60 -0.66 3.97
C GLY A 72 5.05 -1.72 4.98
N LEU A 73 5.61 -1.30 6.11
CA LEU A 73 6.02 -2.20 7.20
C LEU A 73 4.84 -2.89 7.87
N ALA A 74 3.75 -2.16 8.11
CA ALA A 74 2.51 -2.73 8.65
C ALA A 74 1.93 -3.79 7.72
N LEU A 75 1.92 -3.53 6.40
CA LEU A 75 1.52 -4.51 5.39
C LEU A 75 2.42 -5.75 5.42
N ALA A 76 3.74 -5.60 5.59
CA ALA A 76 4.68 -6.72 5.69
C ALA A 76 4.29 -7.70 6.82
N ALA A 77 3.87 -7.17 7.97
CA ALA A 77 3.40 -7.98 9.09
C ALA A 77 2.08 -8.71 8.77
N VAL A 78 1.13 -8.05 8.08
CA VAL A 78 -0.12 -8.68 7.62
C VAL A 78 0.18 -9.80 6.62
N VAL A 79 1.04 -9.55 5.63
CA VAL A 79 1.49 -10.51 4.63
C VAL A 79 2.14 -11.74 5.28
N ALA A 80 3.02 -11.51 6.27
CA ALA A 80 3.68 -12.57 7.03
C ALA A 80 2.70 -13.43 7.85
N GLY A 81 1.69 -12.78 8.41
CA GLY A 81 0.76 -13.37 9.38
C GLY A 81 -0.48 -14.03 8.78
N ARG A 82 -0.94 -13.58 7.62
CA ARG A 82 -2.25 -13.98 7.05
C ARG A 82 -2.17 -14.63 5.68
N LEU A 83 -1.17 -14.32 4.86
CA LEU A 83 -1.17 -14.75 3.46
C LEU A 83 -0.38 -16.05 3.24
N ARG A 84 -0.86 -16.87 2.30
CA ARG A 84 -0.20 -18.11 1.86
C ARG A 84 0.85 -17.82 0.78
N ARG A 85 1.75 -18.80 0.52
CA ARG A 85 2.97 -18.62 -0.30
C ARG A 85 2.81 -17.81 -1.61
N PRO A 86 1.86 -18.09 -2.52
CA PRO A 86 1.81 -17.34 -3.78
C PRO A 86 1.45 -15.86 -3.56
N ALA A 87 0.44 -15.57 -2.74
CA ALA A 87 0.07 -14.20 -2.38
C ALA A 87 1.15 -13.50 -1.55
N ARG A 88 1.90 -14.26 -0.74
CA ARG A 88 2.96 -13.71 0.11
C ARG A 88 4.12 -13.15 -0.69
N PHE A 89 4.50 -13.81 -1.78
CA PHE A 89 5.61 -13.36 -2.64
C PHE A 89 5.30 -12.01 -3.28
N THR A 90 4.13 -11.88 -3.91
CA THR A 90 3.70 -10.61 -4.52
C THR A 90 3.46 -9.53 -3.46
N GLY A 91 2.96 -9.90 -2.29
CA GLY A 91 2.80 -8.98 -1.16
C GLY A 91 4.12 -8.40 -0.67
N TYR A 92 5.16 -9.21 -0.49
CA TYR A 92 6.48 -8.70 -0.11
C TYR A 92 7.16 -7.89 -1.22
N ALA A 93 6.96 -8.27 -2.49
CA ALA A 93 7.43 -7.46 -3.61
C ALA A 93 6.78 -6.05 -3.57
N ALA A 94 5.48 -5.96 -3.30
CA ALA A 94 4.78 -4.69 -3.14
C ALA A 94 5.34 -3.87 -1.96
N VAL A 95 5.63 -4.52 -0.83
CA VAL A 95 6.28 -3.88 0.33
C VAL A 95 7.65 -3.32 -0.05
N ALA A 96 8.48 -4.09 -0.76
CA ALA A 96 9.80 -3.63 -1.18
C ALA A 96 9.71 -2.38 -2.07
N VAL A 97 8.78 -2.38 -3.04
CA VAL A 97 8.53 -1.19 -3.87
C VAL A 97 8.07 -0.01 -3.03
N SER A 98 7.18 -0.22 -2.05
CA SER A 98 6.71 0.83 -1.15
C SER A 98 7.86 1.45 -0.35
N LEU A 99 8.79 0.65 0.19
CA LEU A 99 9.95 1.18 0.92
C LEU A 99 10.91 1.98 0.01
N VAL A 100 11.12 1.53 -1.22
CA VAL A 100 11.88 2.29 -2.23
C VAL A 100 11.20 3.62 -2.54
N GLN A 101 9.87 3.63 -2.71
CA GLN A 101 9.10 4.86 -2.91
C GLN A 101 9.18 5.79 -1.70
N CYS A 102 9.23 5.27 -0.48
CA CYS A 102 9.43 6.08 0.72
C CYS A 102 10.77 6.83 0.64
N ALA A 103 11.86 6.12 0.36
CA ALA A 103 13.19 6.74 0.26
C ALA A 103 13.25 7.76 -0.88
N LEU A 104 12.70 7.43 -2.05
CA LEU A 104 12.69 8.30 -3.22
C LEU A 104 11.79 9.54 -3.02
N GLY A 105 10.64 9.38 -2.37
CA GLY A 105 9.72 10.48 -2.05
C GLY A 105 10.30 11.46 -1.04
N VAL A 106 10.95 10.94 0.01
CA VAL A 106 11.72 11.77 0.95
C VAL A 106 12.87 12.45 0.23
N HIS A 107 13.57 11.77 -0.67
CA HIS A 107 14.67 12.38 -1.43
C HIS A 107 14.19 13.54 -2.33
N LEU A 108 13.08 13.33 -3.04
CA LEU A 108 12.43 14.34 -3.86
C LEU A 108 12.05 15.58 -3.02
N ALA A 109 11.37 15.38 -1.89
CA ALA A 109 10.87 16.46 -1.06
C ALA A 109 11.98 17.19 -0.28
N ALA A 110 12.97 16.47 0.25
CA ALA A 110 13.99 17.02 1.14
C ALA A 110 15.20 17.61 0.41
N TYR A 111 15.50 17.15 -0.81
CA TYR A 111 16.72 17.55 -1.51
C TYR A 111 16.44 18.11 -2.91
N LEU A 112 15.75 17.38 -3.76
CA LEU A 112 15.57 17.81 -5.16
C LEU A 112 14.72 19.06 -5.27
N ALA A 113 13.63 19.14 -4.50
CA ALA A 113 12.73 20.29 -4.54
C ALA A 113 13.36 21.56 -3.94
N PRO A 114 13.97 21.54 -2.74
CA PRO A 114 14.65 22.71 -2.18
C PRO A 114 15.85 23.18 -3.02
N ALA A 115 16.55 22.25 -3.69
CA ALA A 115 17.65 22.59 -4.61
C ALA A 115 17.17 23.05 -6.00
N HIS A 116 15.86 23.18 -6.21
CA HIS A 116 15.25 23.60 -7.49
C HIS A 116 15.72 22.79 -8.70
N GLN A 117 16.01 21.49 -8.53
CA GLN A 117 16.49 20.62 -9.60
C GLN A 117 15.34 20.12 -10.47
N VAL A 118 14.84 20.98 -11.36
CA VAL A 118 13.62 20.74 -12.18
C VAL A 118 13.63 19.39 -12.89
N ALA A 119 14.70 19.08 -13.64
CA ALA A 119 14.77 17.84 -14.42
C ALA A 119 14.83 16.60 -13.53
N ALA A 120 15.64 16.62 -12.47
CA ALA A 120 15.76 15.51 -11.53
C ALA A 120 14.45 15.29 -10.76
N ALA A 121 13.77 16.37 -10.34
CA ALA A 121 12.48 16.31 -9.66
C ALA A 121 11.40 15.68 -10.56
N GLN A 122 11.36 16.06 -11.85
CA GLN A 122 10.45 15.45 -12.82
C GLN A 122 10.72 13.96 -12.99
N SER A 123 11.98 13.56 -13.20
CA SER A 123 12.34 12.15 -13.35
C SER A 123 12.03 11.33 -12.10
N ALA A 124 12.33 11.86 -10.91
CA ALA A 124 12.02 11.21 -9.64
C ALA A 124 10.51 11.07 -9.42
N PHE A 125 9.72 12.10 -9.72
CA PHE A 125 8.27 12.07 -9.61
C PHE A 125 7.63 11.10 -10.61
N ALA A 126 8.08 11.08 -11.87
CA ALA A 126 7.63 10.11 -12.86
C ALA A 126 7.98 8.68 -12.44
N LEU A 127 9.18 8.46 -11.90
CA LEU A 127 9.59 7.15 -11.38
C LEU A 127 8.75 6.73 -10.17
N LEU A 128 8.47 7.64 -9.24
CA LEU A 128 7.58 7.39 -8.09
C LEU A 128 6.20 6.90 -8.54
N ASN A 129 5.59 7.58 -9.53
CA ASN A 129 4.28 7.20 -10.06
C ASN A 129 4.34 5.84 -10.78
N ARG A 130 5.37 5.58 -11.60
CA ARG A 130 5.51 4.28 -12.26
C ARG A 130 5.70 3.13 -11.28
N LEU A 131 6.53 3.33 -10.25
CA LEU A 131 6.70 2.39 -9.15
C LEU A 131 5.38 2.18 -8.40
N ASP A 132 4.56 3.22 -8.26
CA ASP A 132 3.23 3.09 -7.66
C ASP A 132 2.34 2.16 -8.49
N GLY A 133 2.38 2.32 -9.82
CA GLY A 133 1.73 1.41 -10.75
C GLY A 133 2.19 -0.05 -10.59
N VAL A 134 3.51 -0.29 -10.51
CA VAL A 134 4.08 -1.63 -10.26
C VAL A 134 3.58 -2.19 -8.92
N LYS A 135 3.63 -1.41 -7.85
CA LYS A 135 3.13 -1.81 -6.52
C LYS A 135 1.64 -2.15 -6.57
N MET A 136 0.83 -1.33 -7.24
CA MET A 136 -0.60 -1.55 -7.42
C MET A 136 -0.88 -2.89 -8.13
N LEU A 137 -0.14 -3.22 -9.19
CA LEU A 137 -0.27 -4.51 -9.89
C LEU A 137 0.18 -5.69 -9.02
N LEU A 138 1.23 -5.53 -8.22
CA LEU A 138 1.67 -6.54 -7.25
C LEU A 138 0.61 -6.75 -6.15
N LEU A 139 -0.04 -5.68 -5.67
CA LEU A 139 -1.16 -5.75 -4.73
C LEU A 139 -2.39 -6.41 -5.36
N ALA A 140 -2.68 -6.13 -6.64
CA ALA A 140 -3.74 -6.81 -7.39
C ALA A 140 -3.51 -8.33 -7.39
N ALA A 141 -2.31 -8.75 -7.76
CA ALA A 141 -1.93 -10.16 -7.77
C ALA A 141 -2.00 -10.77 -6.36
N THR A 142 -1.54 -10.04 -5.34
CA THR A 142 -1.63 -10.46 -3.93
C THR A 142 -3.07 -10.79 -3.54
N ALA A 143 -4.00 -9.89 -3.84
CA ALA A 143 -5.40 -10.04 -3.46
C ALA A 143 -6.13 -11.11 -4.27
N LEU A 144 -5.84 -11.19 -5.56
CA LEU A 144 -6.33 -12.26 -6.42
C LEU A 144 -5.88 -13.63 -5.88
N LEU A 145 -4.58 -13.81 -5.63
CA LEU A 145 -4.02 -15.06 -5.14
C LEU A 145 -4.49 -15.43 -3.73
N ALA A 146 -4.79 -14.42 -2.90
CA ALA A 146 -5.34 -14.64 -1.56
C ALA A 146 -6.83 -15.03 -1.56
N SER A 147 -7.62 -14.48 -2.49
CA SER A 147 -9.09 -14.56 -2.47
C SER A 147 -9.66 -15.61 -3.43
N TRP A 148 -8.99 -15.83 -4.57
CA TRP A 148 -9.46 -16.75 -5.63
C TRP A 148 -9.72 -18.20 -5.17
N PRO A 149 -8.88 -18.80 -4.30
CA PRO A 149 -9.13 -20.18 -3.85
C PRO A 149 -10.49 -20.36 -3.16
N ALA A 150 -10.89 -19.40 -2.33
CA ALA A 150 -12.15 -19.44 -1.58
C ALA A 150 -13.38 -19.33 -2.50
N VAL A 151 -13.27 -18.54 -3.57
CA VAL A 151 -14.32 -18.43 -4.60
C VAL A 151 -14.45 -19.73 -5.38
N ARG A 152 -13.32 -20.33 -5.78
CA ARG A 152 -13.32 -21.63 -6.48
C ARG A 152 -13.93 -22.74 -5.62
N SER A 153 -13.71 -22.74 -4.31
CA SER A 153 -14.30 -23.73 -3.38
C SER A 153 -15.70 -23.37 -2.89
N ARG A 154 -16.33 -22.29 -3.40
CA ARG A 154 -17.65 -21.79 -2.96
C ARG A 154 -17.73 -21.51 -1.45
N SER A 155 -16.60 -21.18 -0.84
CA SER A 155 -16.48 -20.82 0.58
C SER A 155 -16.09 -19.34 0.75
N ALA A 156 -16.32 -18.53 -0.30
CA ALA A 156 -15.94 -17.12 -0.32
C ALA A 156 -16.78 -16.33 0.66
N GLY A 157 -16.10 -15.62 1.56
CA GLY A 157 -16.73 -14.61 2.41
C GLY A 157 -16.70 -13.23 1.74
N TRP A 158 -17.29 -12.25 2.42
CA TRP A 158 -17.30 -10.87 1.94
C TRP A 158 -15.88 -10.32 1.67
N ILE A 159 -14.89 -10.70 2.49
CA ILE A 159 -13.48 -10.26 2.33
C ILE A 159 -12.87 -10.77 1.02
N ASP A 160 -13.25 -11.98 0.56
CA ASP A 160 -12.74 -12.52 -0.70
C ASP A 160 -13.30 -11.75 -1.89
N TRP A 161 -14.59 -11.42 -1.85
CA TRP A 161 -15.23 -10.57 -2.86
C TRP A 161 -14.65 -9.15 -2.86
N THR A 162 -14.41 -8.56 -1.68
CA THR A 162 -13.70 -7.29 -1.58
C THR A 162 -12.30 -7.39 -2.18
N GLY A 163 -11.57 -8.49 -1.93
CA GLY A 163 -10.24 -8.72 -2.49
C GLY A 163 -10.23 -8.83 -4.02
N LEU A 164 -11.22 -9.50 -4.60
CA LEU A 164 -11.36 -9.58 -6.06
C LEU A 164 -11.79 -8.24 -6.67
N ALA A 165 -12.75 -7.54 -6.07
CA ALA A 165 -13.17 -6.21 -6.51
C ALA A 165 -12.00 -5.22 -6.45
N MET A 166 -11.22 -5.26 -5.36
CA MET A 166 -10.00 -4.50 -5.20
C MET A 166 -8.97 -4.86 -6.28
N ALA A 167 -8.74 -6.16 -6.55
CA ALA A 167 -7.79 -6.58 -7.57
C ALA A 167 -8.14 -6.03 -8.97
N ALA A 168 -9.43 -6.04 -9.33
CA ALA A 168 -9.89 -5.44 -10.58
C ALA A 168 -9.66 -3.92 -10.62
N ALA A 169 -10.14 -3.20 -9.60
CA ALA A 169 -10.04 -1.74 -9.53
C ALA A 169 -8.57 -1.27 -9.49
N ILE A 170 -7.73 -1.93 -8.68
CA ILE A 170 -6.33 -1.55 -8.52
C ILE A 170 -5.48 -1.90 -9.74
N THR A 171 -5.91 -2.84 -10.58
CA THR A 171 -5.27 -3.12 -11.88
C THR A 171 -5.47 -1.94 -12.82
N VAL A 172 -6.70 -1.39 -12.90
CA VAL A 172 -7.00 -0.22 -13.73
C VAL A 172 -6.17 0.98 -13.30
N SER A 173 -6.16 1.29 -12.00
CA SER A 173 -5.34 2.39 -11.48
C SER A 173 -3.85 2.11 -11.64
N GLY A 174 -3.40 0.86 -11.43
CA GLY A 174 -2.00 0.46 -11.57
C GLY A 174 -1.47 0.67 -12.98
N VAL A 175 -2.25 0.33 -14.01
CA VAL A 175 -1.92 0.64 -15.41
C VAL A 175 -1.88 2.16 -15.62
N GLY A 176 -2.82 2.90 -15.04
CA GLY A 176 -2.84 4.36 -15.09
C GLY A 176 -1.54 4.98 -14.57
N TYR A 177 -1.09 4.58 -13.39
CA TYR A 177 0.15 5.06 -12.80
C TYR A 177 1.40 4.57 -13.53
N LEU A 178 1.41 3.32 -14.01
CA LEU A 178 2.53 2.77 -14.78
C LEU A 178 2.76 3.50 -16.11
N LEU A 179 1.68 3.92 -16.76
CA LEU A 179 1.70 4.62 -18.05
C LEU A 179 1.57 6.14 -17.92
N LEU A 180 1.46 6.66 -16.69
CA LEU A 180 1.22 8.07 -16.40
C LEU A 180 -0.06 8.61 -17.09
N SER A 181 -1.09 7.77 -17.19
CA SER A 181 -2.39 8.11 -17.77
C SER A 181 -3.30 8.77 -16.74
N THR A 182 -3.62 10.04 -16.97
CA THR A 182 -4.54 10.84 -16.15
C THR A 182 -5.99 10.38 -16.23
N ALA A 183 -6.37 9.63 -17.27
CA ALA A 183 -7.72 9.07 -17.41
C ALA A 183 -7.94 7.85 -16.51
N LEU A 184 -6.91 7.03 -16.32
CA LEU A 184 -7.01 5.78 -15.55
C LEU A 184 -6.59 5.95 -14.09
N ALA A 185 -5.67 6.87 -13.79
CA ALA A 185 -5.19 7.14 -12.44
C ALA A 185 -6.31 7.42 -11.41
N PRO A 186 -7.42 8.12 -11.73
CA PRO A 186 -8.52 8.36 -10.78
C PRO A 186 -9.19 7.09 -10.25
N ALA A 187 -9.07 5.94 -10.92
CA ALA A 187 -9.51 4.66 -10.37
C ALA A 187 -8.85 4.33 -9.02
N ALA A 188 -7.71 4.98 -8.70
CA ALA A 188 -7.02 4.88 -7.42
C ALA A 188 -7.87 5.33 -6.23
N TYR A 189 -8.84 6.23 -6.42
CA TYR A 189 -9.75 6.63 -5.32
C TYR A 189 -10.60 5.45 -4.85
N VAL A 190 -11.14 4.68 -5.79
CA VAL A 190 -11.96 3.50 -5.51
C VAL A 190 -11.08 2.36 -5.00
N SER A 191 -9.98 2.08 -5.71
CA SER A 191 -9.09 0.97 -5.34
C SER A 191 -8.38 1.22 -4.01
N GLY A 192 -8.06 2.47 -3.66
CA GLY A 192 -7.50 2.87 -2.38
C GLY A 192 -8.43 2.57 -1.21
N VAL A 193 -9.72 2.93 -1.30
CA VAL A 193 -10.71 2.60 -0.26
C VAL A 193 -10.85 1.09 -0.09
N LEU A 194 -10.93 0.36 -1.21
CA LEU A 194 -11.00 -1.10 -1.19
C LEU A 194 -9.74 -1.74 -0.59
N LEU A 195 -8.56 -1.16 -0.85
CA LEU A 195 -7.29 -1.61 -0.29
C LEU A 195 -7.22 -1.44 1.22
N LEU A 196 -7.59 -0.27 1.72
CA LEU A 196 -7.66 -0.02 3.16
C LEU A 196 -8.62 -0.99 3.84
N LEU A 197 -9.81 -1.17 3.28
CA LEU A 197 -10.79 -2.11 3.80
C LEU A 197 -10.27 -3.55 3.78
N TRP A 198 -9.72 -4.01 2.65
CA TRP A 198 -9.31 -5.40 2.47
C TRP A 198 -8.09 -5.76 3.33
N VAL A 199 -7.06 -4.91 3.40
CA VAL A 199 -5.87 -5.16 4.23
C VAL A 199 -6.25 -5.21 5.70
N THR A 200 -7.01 -4.21 6.18
CA THR A 200 -7.44 -4.18 7.59
C THR A 200 -8.37 -5.34 7.91
N ALA A 201 -9.36 -5.65 7.06
CA ALA A 201 -10.25 -6.79 7.25
C ALA A 201 -9.48 -8.13 7.31
N THR A 202 -8.52 -8.33 6.40
CA THR A 202 -7.67 -9.52 6.37
C THR A 202 -6.82 -9.65 7.63
N ALA A 203 -6.35 -8.53 8.17
CA ALA A 203 -5.58 -8.51 9.41
C ALA A 203 -6.42 -8.80 10.66
N VAL A 204 -7.63 -8.21 10.75
CA VAL A 204 -8.48 -8.29 11.94
C VAL A 204 -9.29 -9.58 12.03
N THR A 205 -9.68 -10.14 10.89
CA THR A 205 -10.49 -11.36 10.87
C THR A 205 -9.65 -12.59 11.15
N SER A 206 -10.14 -13.44 12.04
CA SER A 206 -9.61 -14.77 12.25
C SER A 206 -10.16 -15.70 11.18
N ARG A 207 -9.57 -15.70 9.99
CA ARG A 207 -9.80 -16.83 9.07
C ARG A 207 -9.17 -18.06 9.72
N ARG A 208 -9.98 -19.07 10.07
CA ARG A 208 -9.46 -20.40 10.38
C ARG A 208 -8.84 -20.91 9.07
N ALA A 209 -7.54 -21.16 9.11
CA ALA A 209 -6.81 -21.77 8.00
C ALA A 209 -7.21 -23.23 7.84
#